data_AF-A0A848D904-F1
#
_entry.id   AF-A0A848D904-F1
#
_cell.length_a   1.000
_cell.length_b   1.000
_cell.length_c   1.000
_cell.angle_alpha   90.00
_cell.angle_beta   90.00
_cell.angle_gamma   90.00
#
_symmetry.space_group_name_H-M   'P 1'
#
loop_
_entity.id
_entity.type
_entity.pdbx_description
1 polymer ?
#
loop_
_entity_poly.entity_id
_entity_poly.type
_entity_poly.pdbx_seq_one_letter_code
_entity_poly.pdbx_strand_id
1 'polypeptide(L)'
;MNKIVCPGCNLGCGLYKNDVLYFRKNAPVNSGKLCRFGMKLHNYEKALPMVDGKEEELSNAISAASKKLAETKDFAFVSFGNVTCEEQLAFTKLASTVGSNVYTCIPGFVGANIEKIRQSTEIITFIDPYTTYPLILRHMLYAKRNGAKITSYYWKKIRIADESVILNPTEIDKIKSIDFGDSLVVLDLNPLNLEFSNEIINSCNRENIVCLKPFLNSTGASLLSGEEKSIYQIFEEIKEKKIKGLYLLESDPGIVPDDALLSALDELDVLIVQQSAHNSLSDRANIVLPNDRTFEGKGTVLNFEGRALETEGGTEGIEIISEILKSGGKEETSYDSLHAEVLSKLGITEIDEYVVPEYNPVYKPETEIKKYEGKAHLIYVYTPFMWNNMIDRDFVEISPGLAKSLNLHKDRLLEMTSSKGSAAVKYKIVATVPDNIVLSPMKLPISTDVITPIEFK
;
A
#
# COMPACT_ATOMS: atom_id res chain seq x y z
N MET A 1 9.69 26.37 -5.27
CA MET A 1 9.85 24.91 -5.48
C MET A 1 9.37 24.26 -4.22
N ASN A 2 8.29 23.50 -4.28
CA ASN A 2 7.70 22.90 -3.10
C ASN A 2 8.46 21.62 -2.74
N LYS A 3 8.76 21.45 -1.47
CA LYS A 3 9.28 20.20 -0.91
C LYS A 3 8.15 19.19 -0.82
N ILE A 4 8.30 18.03 -1.46
CA ILE A 4 7.27 16.99 -1.44
C ILE A 4 7.90 15.62 -1.13
N VAL A 5 7.04 14.67 -0.81
CA VAL A 5 7.41 13.28 -0.50
C VAL A 5 6.70 12.35 -1.48
N CYS A 6 7.45 11.43 -2.09
CA CYS A 6 6.93 10.52 -3.11
C CYS A 6 5.85 9.58 -2.54
N PRO A 7 4.65 9.48 -3.16
CA PRO A 7 3.53 8.69 -2.65
C PRO A 7 3.68 7.19 -2.91
N GLY A 8 4.67 6.78 -3.72
CA GLY A 8 4.68 5.43 -4.31
C GLY A 8 4.91 4.27 -3.34
N CYS A 9 5.52 4.52 -2.18
CA CYS A 9 5.70 3.53 -1.13
C CYS A 9 6.06 4.22 0.19
N ASN A 10 6.00 3.48 1.29
CA ASN A 10 6.27 3.98 2.64
C ASN A 10 7.75 4.28 2.92
N LEU A 11 8.63 4.37 1.91
CA LEU A 11 10.01 4.84 2.14
C LEU A 11 10.06 6.32 2.49
N GLY A 12 9.20 7.15 1.89
CA GLY A 12 9.22 8.60 2.10
C GLY A 12 10.36 9.31 1.35
N CYS A 13 10.51 9.04 0.05
CA CYS A 13 11.57 9.68 -0.74
C CYS A 13 11.27 11.17 -0.94
N GLY A 14 12.16 12.05 -0.46
CA GLY A 14 12.03 13.49 -0.63
C GLY A 14 12.45 13.96 -2.03
N LEU A 15 11.71 14.92 -2.57
CA LEU A 15 11.99 15.58 -3.84
C LEU A 15 11.47 17.03 -3.81
N TYR A 16 11.82 17.81 -4.83
CA TYR A 16 11.22 19.13 -5.05
C TYR A 16 10.31 19.09 -6.27
N LYS A 17 9.20 19.83 -6.21
CA LYS A 17 8.27 19.98 -7.30
C LYS A 17 8.13 21.45 -7.71
N ASN A 18 8.16 21.67 -9.01
CA ASN A 18 7.63 22.85 -9.69
C ASN A 18 6.85 22.36 -10.92
N ASP A 19 7.05 22.95 -12.09
CA ASP A 19 6.57 22.40 -13.37
C ASP A 19 7.13 21.00 -13.69
N VAL A 20 8.30 20.68 -13.11
CA VAL A 20 8.93 19.36 -13.20
C VAL A 20 9.41 18.89 -11.83
N LEU A 21 9.80 17.61 -11.75
CA LEU A 21 10.33 16.98 -10.54
C LEU A 21 11.85 17.14 -10.47
N TYR A 22 12.36 17.58 -9.32
CA TYR A 22 13.79 17.72 -9.06
C TYR A 22 14.23 16.84 -7.88
N PHE A 23 15.44 16.29 -7.98
CA PHE A 23 16.01 15.48 -6.91
C PHE A 23 16.42 16.34 -5.71
N ARG A 24 15.90 16.02 -4.52
CA ARG A 24 16.36 16.63 -3.27
C ARG A 24 17.59 15.90 -2.72
N LYS A 25 18.78 16.40 -3.06
CA LYS A 25 20.07 15.73 -2.75
C LYS A 25 20.34 15.55 -1.26
N ASN A 26 19.86 16.48 -0.44
CA ASN A 26 19.96 16.43 1.02
C ASN A 26 18.83 15.64 1.70
N ALA A 27 17.90 15.02 0.96
CA ALA A 27 16.82 14.28 1.59
C ALA A 27 17.38 13.08 2.41
N PRO A 28 16.99 12.91 3.68
CA PRO A 28 17.58 11.94 4.59
C PRO A 28 17.34 10.49 4.15
N VAL A 29 16.17 10.23 3.56
CA VAL A 29 15.76 8.88 3.12
C VAL A 29 16.48 8.43 1.86
N ASN A 30 16.48 9.27 0.82
CA ASN A 30 16.84 8.85 -0.54
C ASN A 30 18.11 9.49 -1.10
N SER A 31 18.69 10.48 -0.41
CA SER A 31 19.90 11.21 -0.86
C SER A 31 19.81 11.67 -2.32
N GLY A 32 18.63 12.15 -2.71
CA GLY A 32 18.28 12.60 -4.06
C GLY A 32 18.40 11.53 -5.15
N LYS A 33 18.10 10.28 -4.82
CA LYS A 33 17.83 9.19 -5.76
C LYS A 33 16.32 8.90 -5.79
N LEU A 34 15.82 8.46 -6.94
CA LEU A 34 14.43 8.06 -7.09
C LEU A 34 14.38 6.73 -7.83
N CYS A 35 13.38 5.92 -7.51
CA CYS A 35 13.04 4.76 -8.32
C CYS A 35 12.26 5.20 -9.57
N ARG A 36 11.97 4.25 -10.45
CA ARG A 36 11.25 4.52 -11.69
C ARG A 36 9.85 5.11 -11.48
N PHE A 37 9.18 4.74 -10.39
CA PHE A 37 7.89 5.31 -10.01
C PHE A 37 8.03 6.79 -9.65
N GLY A 38 8.98 7.13 -8.77
CA GLY A 38 9.22 8.52 -8.35
C GLY A 38 9.61 9.45 -9.51
N MET A 39 10.14 8.91 -10.60
CA MET A 39 10.43 9.67 -11.83
C MET A 39 9.18 9.93 -12.69
N LYS A 40 8.05 9.27 -12.42
CA LYS A 40 6.82 9.28 -13.23
C LYS A 40 5.61 9.90 -12.51
N LEU A 41 5.79 10.61 -11.40
CA LEU A 41 4.68 11.17 -10.60
C LEU A 41 3.79 12.18 -11.35
N HIS A 42 4.24 12.69 -12.50
CA HIS A 42 3.47 13.63 -13.31
C HIS A 42 2.32 12.98 -14.11
N ASN A 43 2.29 11.64 -14.23
CA ASN A 43 1.32 10.93 -15.06
C ASN A 43 0.09 10.48 -14.26
N TYR A 44 -0.98 11.25 -14.31
CA TYR A 44 -2.29 10.89 -13.77
C TYR A 44 -3.36 11.81 -14.38
N GLU A 45 -4.60 11.35 -14.37
CA GLU A 45 -5.79 12.12 -14.76
C GLU A 45 -6.50 12.56 -13.48
N LYS A 46 -6.78 13.86 -13.32
CA LYS A 46 -7.42 14.38 -12.09
C LYS A 46 -8.89 13.91 -12.07
N ALA A 47 -9.37 13.48 -10.90
CA ALA A 47 -10.78 13.22 -10.70
C ALA A 47 -11.61 14.52 -10.83
N LEU A 48 -12.84 14.36 -11.28
CA LEU A 48 -13.83 15.45 -11.32
C LEU A 48 -14.85 15.27 -10.20
N PRO A 49 -15.46 16.35 -9.72
CA PRO A 49 -16.58 16.27 -8.78
C PRO A 49 -17.80 15.63 -9.46
N MET A 50 -18.30 14.54 -8.87
CA MET A 50 -19.41 13.77 -9.44
C MET A 50 -20.49 13.47 -8.39
N VAL A 51 -21.75 13.46 -8.82
CA VAL A 51 -22.90 12.93 -8.07
C VAL A 51 -23.73 12.03 -8.97
N ASP A 52 -23.92 10.77 -8.55
CA ASP A 52 -24.69 9.72 -9.23
C ASP A 52 -24.35 9.63 -10.74
N GLY A 53 -23.05 9.65 -11.05
CA GLY A 53 -22.51 9.51 -12.41
C GLY A 53 -22.56 10.79 -13.27
N LYS A 54 -22.90 11.95 -12.69
CA LYS A 54 -22.90 13.25 -13.38
C LYS A 54 -21.89 14.20 -12.78
N GLU A 55 -21.17 14.92 -13.63
CA GLU A 55 -20.29 16.01 -13.21
C GLU A 55 -21.13 17.14 -12.61
N GLU A 56 -20.69 17.65 -11.46
CA GLU A 56 -21.39 18.64 -10.65
C GLU A 56 -20.39 19.64 -10.05
N GLU A 57 -20.85 20.80 -9.59
CA GLU A 57 -19.98 21.69 -8.82
C GLU A 57 -19.51 21.02 -7.51
N LEU A 58 -18.27 21.29 -7.09
CA LEU A 58 -17.69 20.66 -5.88
C LEU A 58 -18.57 20.88 -4.63
N SER A 59 -19.13 22.08 -4.48
CA SER A 59 -20.05 22.40 -3.37
C SER A 59 -21.32 21.53 -3.37
N ASN A 60 -21.82 21.16 -4.56
CA ASN A 60 -22.98 20.27 -4.69
C ASN A 60 -22.62 18.84 -4.30
N ALA A 61 -21.43 18.36 -4.72
CA ALA A 61 -20.93 17.05 -4.33
C ALA A 61 -20.70 16.95 -2.81
N ILE A 62 -20.13 17.99 -2.19
CA ILE A 62 -19.96 18.11 -0.73
C ILE A 62 -21.31 18.08 -0.01
N SER A 63 -22.29 18.84 -0.49
CA SER A 63 -23.63 18.86 0.07
C SER A 63 -24.31 17.49 -0.04
N ALA A 64 -24.15 16.81 -1.18
CA ALA A 64 -24.64 15.46 -1.39
C ALA A 64 -23.98 14.46 -0.44
N ALA A 65 -22.66 14.56 -0.22
CA ALA A 65 -21.92 13.70 0.69
C ALA A 65 -22.40 13.87 2.13
N SER A 66 -22.52 15.12 2.59
CA SER A 66 -23.05 15.46 3.92
C SER A 66 -24.46 14.89 4.14
N LYS A 67 -25.33 15.02 3.13
CA LYS A 67 -26.68 14.46 3.16
C LYS A 67 -26.66 12.94 3.27
N LYS A 68 -25.88 12.24 2.42
CA LYS A 68 -25.78 10.77 2.47
C LYS A 68 -25.23 10.26 3.79
N LEU A 69 -24.25 10.95 4.37
CA LEU A 69 -23.72 10.63 5.70
C LEU A 69 -24.77 10.76 6.81
N ALA A 70 -25.70 11.71 6.70
CA ALA A 70 -26.79 11.87 7.66
C ALA A 70 -27.93 10.84 7.48
N GLU A 71 -28.19 10.41 6.24
CA GLU A 71 -29.30 9.51 5.91
C GLU A 71 -28.94 8.02 6.06
N THR A 72 -27.69 7.65 5.81
CA THR A 72 -27.23 6.26 5.79
C THR A 72 -26.75 5.82 7.18
N LYS A 73 -27.35 4.74 7.70
CA LYS A 73 -26.83 4.03 8.88
C LYS A 73 -25.74 3.04 8.47
N ASP A 74 -24.93 2.61 9.44
CA ASP A 74 -23.93 1.56 9.23
C ASP A 74 -22.86 1.95 8.18
N PHE A 75 -22.33 3.16 8.33
CA PHE A 75 -21.26 3.69 7.49
C PHE A 75 -19.89 3.18 7.96
N ALA A 76 -18.99 2.84 7.03
CA ALA A 76 -17.58 2.56 7.31
C ALA A 76 -16.69 3.57 6.59
N PHE A 77 -15.58 3.93 7.21
CA PHE A 77 -14.57 4.84 6.65
C PHE A 77 -13.27 4.08 6.47
N VAL A 78 -12.62 4.22 5.32
CA VAL A 78 -11.39 3.48 5.01
C VAL A 78 -10.33 4.44 4.48
N SER A 79 -9.13 4.34 5.04
CA SER A 79 -7.95 5.01 4.50
C SER A 79 -6.69 4.18 4.71
N PHE A 80 -6.06 3.72 3.63
CA PHE A 80 -4.80 2.96 3.68
C PHE A 80 -3.57 3.82 4.03
N GLY A 81 -3.76 5.12 4.30
CA GLY A 81 -2.71 6.06 4.65
C GLY A 81 -1.98 6.62 3.43
N ASN A 82 -2.71 6.94 2.36
CA ASN A 82 -2.18 7.68 1.21
C ASN A 82 -2.62 9.15 1.26
N VAL A 83 -2.65 9.73 2.46
CA VAL A 83 -2.94 11.14 2.76
C VAL A 83 -2.00 11.64 3.86
N THR A 84 -1.98 12.94 4.14
CA THR A 84 -1.24 13.49 5.28
C THR A 84 -1.89 13.09 6.61
N CYS A 85 -1.13 13.16 7.70
CA CYS A 85 -1.62 12.89 9.05
C CYS A 85 -2.77 13.82 9.44
N GLU A 86 -2.73 15.07 8.99
CA GLU A 86 -3.74 16.07 9.24
C GLU A 86 -5.04 15.72 8.52
N GLU A 87 -4.97 15.34 7.24
CA GLU A 87 -6.15 14.90 6.48
C GLU A 87 -6.71 13.58 7.03
N GLN A 88 -5.85 12.63 7.43
CA GLN A 88 -6.27 11.42 8.14
C GLN A 88 -7.06 11.77 9.42
N LEU A 89 -6.54 12.70 10.22
CA LEU A 89 -7.16 13.09 11.47
C LEU A 89 -8.49 13.82 11.25
N ALA A 90 -8.58 14.68 10.23
CA ALA A 90 -9.84 15.29 9.79
C ALA A 90 -10.87 14.20 9.44
N PHE A 91 -10.44 13.18 8.71
CA PHE A 91 -11.28 12.05 8.32
C PHE A 91 -11.75 11.23 9.51
N THR A 92 -10.89 11.00 10.51
CA THR A 92 -11.28 10.37 11.79
C THR A 92 -12.31 11.19 12.55
N LYS A 93 -12.17 12.52 12.59
CA LYS A 93 -13.16 13.41 13.20
C LYS A 93 -14.51 13.32 12.49
N LEU A 94 -14.52 13.32 11.15
CA LEU A 94 -15.73 13.13 10.35
C LEU A 94 -16.42 11.80 10.64
N ALA A 95 -15.67 10.69 10.59
CA ALA A 95 -16.20 9.35 10.89
C ALA A 95 -16.87 9.29 12.28
N SER A 96 -16.24 9.92 13.27
CA SER A 96 -16.77 9.98 14.64
C SER A 96 -18.11 10.71 14.73
N THR A 97 -18.38 11.68 13.87
CA THR A 97 -19.65 12.44 13.89
C THR A 97 -20.88 11.61 13.52
N VAL A 98 -20.67 10.49 12.83
CA VAL A 98 -21.72 9.51 12.46
C VAL A 98 -21.61 8.21 13.26
N GLY A 99 -20.79 8.19 14.32
CA GLY A 99 -20.61 7.03 15.19
C GLY A 99 -19.84 5.87 14.54
N SER A 100 -18.95 6.17 13.58
CA SER A 100 -18.10 5.21 12.89
C SER A 100 -16.62 5.47 13.17
N ASN A 101 -15.77 4.55 12.71
CA ASN A 101 -14.32 4.60 12.81
C ASN A 101 -13.66 4.52 11.42
N VAL A 102 -12.41 4.98 11.35
CA VAL A 102 -11.57 4.83 10.15
C VAL A 102 -10.75 3.55 10.26
N TYR A 103 -10.89 2.66 9.28
CA TYR A 103 -10.12 1.42 9.18
C TYR A 103 -8.96 1.60 8.19
N THR A 104 -7.74 1.33 8.64
CA THR A 104 -6.55 1.51 7.79
C THR A 104 -6.17 0.29 6.98
N CYS A 105 -6.69 -0.89 7.34
CA CYS A 105 -6.34 -2.18 6.73
C CYS A 105 -4.85 -2.56 6.79
N ILE A 106 -4.03 -1.76 7.46
CA ILE A 106 -2.59 -1.99 7.65
C ILE A 106 -2.28 -1.68 9.11
N PRO A 107 -1.86 -2.70 9.89
CA PRO A 107 -1.60 -2.52 11.30
C PRO A 107 -0.45 -1.57 11.64
N GLY A 108 -0.55 -0.93 12.81
CA GLY A 108 0.44 0.00 13.32
C GLY A 108 1.76 -0.66 13.76
N PHE A 109 2.74 -0.71 12.86
CA PHE A 109 4.09 -1.22 13.17
C PHE A 109 5.20 -0.22 12.85
N VAL A 110 6.08 0.00 13.82
CA VAL A 110 7.37 0.69 13.66
C VAL A 110 8.45 -0.19 14.26
N GLY A 111 9.50 -0.46 13.48
CA GLY A 111 10.63 -1.29 13.86
C GLY A 111 11.97 -0.61 13.56
N ALA A 112 12.92 -1.38 13.04
CA ALA A 112 14.27 -0.93 12.71
C ALA A 112 14.31 0.15 11.61
N ASN A 113 15.28 1.06 11.73
CA ASN A 113 15.52 2.16 10.80
C ASN A 113 16.53 1.81 9.69
N ILE A 114 16.73 2.75 8.75
CA ILE A 114 17.67 2.60 7.63
C ILE A 114 19.10 2.34 8.09
N GLU A 115 19.55 2.94 9.19
CA GLU A 115 20.92 2.79 9.67
C GLU A 115 21.18 1.39 10.24
N LYS A 116 20.18 0.79 10.90
CA LYS A 116 20.25 -0.61 11.33
C LYS A 116 20.52 -1.54 10.13
N ILE A 117 19.86 -1.33 8.98
CA ILE A 117 20.15 -2.09 7.74
C ILE A 117 21.63 -2.01 7.37
N ARG A 118 22.21 -0.82 7.41
CA ARG A 118 23.60 -0.57 6.99
C ARG A 118 24.63 -1.19 7.94
N GLN A 119 24.28 -1.34 9.20
CA GLN A 119 25.15 -1.83 10.28
C GLN A 119 25.03 -3.34 10.51
N SER A 120 23.94 -3.96 10.05
CA SER A 120 23.71 -5.40 10.21
C SER A 120 24.75 -6.26 9.52
N THR A 121 25.17 -7.33 10.20
CA THR A 121 26.08 -8.36 9.69
C THR A 121 25.33 -9.55 9.08
N GLU A 122 24.05 -9.70 9.40
CA GLU A 122 23.17 -10.74 8.86
C GLU A 122 21.79 -10.14 8.57
N ILE A 123 21.28 -10.40 7.36
CA ILE A 123 19.98 -9.90 6.90
C ILE A 123 19.19 -11.06 6.28
N ILE A 124 17.97 -11.26 6.76
CA ILE A 124 16.97 -12.14 6.16
C ILE A 124 15.93 -11.27 5.45
N THR A 125 15.69 -11.49 4.15
CA THR A 125 14.75 -10.69 3.36
C THR A 125 13.61 -11.53 2.79
N PHE A 126 12.38 -11.04 2.93
CA PHE A 126 11.15 -11.61 2.36
C PHE A 126 10.62 -10.84 1.14
N ILE A 127 11.38 -9.85 0.67
CA ILE A 127 11.04 -9.03 -0.49
C ILE A 127 12.03 -9.23 -1.63
N ASP A 128 11.61 -8.90 -2.86
CA ASP A 128 12.52 -8.55 -3.96
C ASP A 128 12.77 -7.03 -3.93
N PRO A 129 13.91 -6.57 -3.38
CA PRO A 129 14.19 -5.15 -3.26
C PRO A 129 14.45 -4.49 -4.61
N TYR A 130 14.64 -5.23 -5.72
CA TYR A 130 14.83 -4.63 -7.04
C TYR A 130 13.52 -4.10 -7.64
N THR A 131 12.39 -4.70 -7.27
CA THR A 131 11.08 -4.39 -7.83
C THR A 131 10.16 -3.69 -6.83
N THR A 132 10.12 -4.18 -5.59
CA THR A 132 9.12 -3.75 -4.60
C THR A 132 9.58 -2.48 -3.88
N TYR A 133 10.83 -2.43 -3.40
CA TYR A 133 11.38 -1.27 -2.69
C TYR A 133 12.81 -0.90 -3.14
N PRO A 134 12.99 -0.33 -4.35
CA PRO A 134 14.30 -0.15 -5.00
C PRO A 134 15.37 0.63 -4.22
N LEU A 135 14.98 1.53 -3.31
CA LEU A 135 15.98 2.26 -2.53
C LEU A 135 16.46 1.51 -1.29
N ILE A 136 15.68 0.56 -0.75
CA ILE A 136 16.15 -0.33 0.33
C ILE A 136 17.35 -1.16 -0.13
N LEU A 137 17.35 -1.58 -1.41
CA LEU A 137 18.46 -2.28 -2.02
C LEU A 137 19.81 -1.57 -1.80
N ARG A 138 19.83 -0.24 -1.83
CA ARG A 138 21.08 0.54 -1.67
C ARG A 138 21.67 0.38 -0.26
N HIS A 139 20.82 0.30 0.75
CA HIS A 139 21.23 0.10 2.13
C HIS A 139 21.68 -1.34 2.37
N MET A 140 20.98 -2.32 1.80
CA MET A 140 21.42 -3.72 1.81
C MET A 140 22.77 -3.91 1.08
N LEU A 141 23.00 -3.22 -0.04
CA LEU A 141 24.28 -3.24 -0.75
C LEU A 141 25.41 -2.61 0.08
N TYR A 142 25.11 -1.59 0.87
CA TYR A 142 26.07 -1.00 1.79
C TYR A 142 26.46 -2.01 2.88
N ALA A 143 25.49 -2.66 3.51
CA ALA A 143 25.72 -3.72 4.48
C ALA A 143 26.56 -4.87 3.88
N LYS A 144 26.20 -5.35 2.68
CA LYS A 144 26.94 -6.41 1.98
C LYS A 144 28.40 -6.02 1.69
N ARG A 145 28.66 -4.77 1.32
CA ARG A 145 30.03 -4.25 1.14
C ARG A 145 30.84 -4.23 2.44
N ASN A 146 30.16 -4.14 3.59
CA ASN A 146 30.75 -4.22 4.92
C ASN A 146 30.78 -5.67 5.47
N GLY A 147 30.53 -6.67 4.62
CA GLY A 147 30.63 -8.08 4.98
C GLY A 147 29.33 -8.73 5.46
N ALA A 148 28.18 -8.04 5.35
CA ALA A 148 26.91 -8.64 5.74
C ALA A 148 26.55 -9.84 4.85
N LYS A 149 26.10 -10.93 5.48
CA LYS A 149 25.49 -12.09 4.80
C LYS A 149 24.00 -11.82 4.59
N ILE A 150 23.49 -12.10 3.40
CA ILE A 150 22.09 -11.90 3.06
C ILE A 150 21.44 -13.22 2.64
N THR A 151 20.38 -13.62 3.34
CA THR A 151 19.55 -14.78 2.99
C THR A 151 18.19 -14.31 2.50
N SER A 152 17.75 -14.74 1.31
CA SER A 152 16.42 -14.40 0.79
C SER A 152 15.45 -15.56 0.91
N TYR A 153 14.27 -15.29 1.45
CA TYR A 153 13.08 -16.15 1.37
C TYR A 153 12.11 -15.50 0.40
N TYR A 154 12.09 -15.95 -0.86
CA TYR A 154 11.26 -15.30 -1.89
C TYR A 154 10.81 -16.28 -2.98
N TRP A 155 9.94 -15.82 -3.88
CA TRP A 155 9.38 -16.62 -4.97
C TRP A 155 10.38 -16.96 -6.09
N LYS A 156 11.55 -16.32 -6.09
CA LYS A 156 12.65 -16.54 -7.04
C LYS A 156 13.98 -16.23 -6.37
N LYS A 157 15.09 -16.71 -6.95
CA LYS A 157 16.44 -16.34 -6.45
C LYS A 157 16.67 -14.84 -6.64
N ILE A 158 17.11 -14.17 -5.59
CA ILE A 158 17.41 -12.73 -5.59
C ILE A 158 18.91 -12.51 -5.69
N ARG A 159 19.33 -11.67 -6.65
CA ARG A 159 20.76 -11.48 -6.97
C ARG A 159 21.62 -10.97 -5.81
N ILE A 160 21.06 -10.17 -4.90
CA ILE A 160 21.82 -9.64 -3.76
C ILE A 160 22.09 -10.70 -2.68
N ALA A 161 21.29 -11.77 -2.64
CA ALA A 161 21.39 -12.76 -1.59
C ALA A 161 22.60 -13.69 -1.80
N ASP A 162 23.26 -14.04 -0.71
CA ASP A 162 24.29 -15.08 -0.64
C ASP A 162 23.66 -16.47 -0.62
N GLU A 163 22.52 -16.59 0.08
CA GLU A 163 21.71 -17.79 0.14
C GLU A 163 20.26 -17.47 -0.28
N SER A 164 19.63 -18.37 -1.04
CA SER A 164 18.24 -18.22 -1.46
C SER A 164 17.44 -19.46 -1.11
N VAL A 165 16.43 -19.27 -0.26
CA VAL A 165 15.36 -20.23 -0.02
C VAL A 165 14.17 -19.81 -0.87
N ILE A 166 13.74 -20.70 -1.76
CA ILE A 166 12.59 -20.45 -2.62
C ILE A 166 11.32 -20.82 -1.87
N LEU A 167 10.43 -19.85 -1.70
CA LEU A 167 9.12 -20.08 -1.12
C LEU A 167 8.27 -20.93 -2.06
N ASN A 168 7.58 -21.91 -1.48
CA ASN A 168 6.63 -22.76 -2.18
C ASN A 168 5.23 -22.51 -1.61
N PRO A 169 4.25 -22.05 -2.42
CA PRO A 169 2.89 -21.82 -1.96
C PRO A 169 2.26 -22.99 -1.18
N THR A 170 2.52 -24.24 -1.60
CA THR A 170 1.94 -25.42 -0.94
C THR A 170 2.59 -25.79 0.38
N GLU A 171 3.73 -25.16 0.70
CA GLU A 171 4.51 -25.41 1.91
C GLU A 171 4.80 -24.08 2.65
N ILE A 172 3.93 -23.08 2.46
CA ILE A 172 4.14 -21.72 2.98
C ILE A 172 4.27 -21.70 4.51
N ASP A 173 3.61 -22.64 5.20
CA ASP A 173 3.71 -22.82 6.66
C ASP A 173 5.14 -23.14 7.14
N LYS A 174 6.07 -23.55 6.27
CA LYS A 174 7.47 -23.80 6.66
C LYS A 174 8.16 -22.54 7.18
N ILE A 175 7.65 -21.34 6.91
CA ILE A 175 8.19 -20.10 7.47
C ILE A 175 8.19 -20.11 9.01
N LYS A 176 7.25 -20.85 9.63
CA LYS A 176 7.15 -21.03 11.10
C LYS A 176 8.36 -21.71 11.73
N SER A 177 9.15 -22.41 10.92
CA SER A 177 10.37 -23.12 11.36
C SER A 177 11.65 -22.34 11.14
N ILE A 178 11.58 -21.12 10.60
CA ILE A 178 12.76 -20.29 10.38
C ILE A 178 13.27 -19.82 11.75
N ASP A 179 14.54 -20.10 12.02
CA ASP A 179 15.25 -19.49 13.14
C ASP A 179 15.80 -18.13 12.68
N PHE A 180 15.23 -17.06 13.22
CA PHE A 180 15.65 -15.70 12.89
C PHE A 180 16.86 -15.26 13.72
N GLY A 181 17.10 -15.86 14.89
CA GLY A 181 18.13 -15.43 15.83
C GLY A 181 18.16 -13.91 16.04
N ASP A 182 19.35 -13.32 15.92
CA ASP A 182 19.57 -11.87 15.98
C ASP A 182 19.64 -11.20 14.59
N SER A 183 19.26 -11.92 13.53
CA SER A 183 19.28 -11.39 12.16
C SER A 183 18.36 -10.18 12.02
N LEU A 184 18.75 -9.22 11.17
CA LEU A 184 17.82 -8.21 10.73
C LEU A 184 16.85 -8.80 9.70
N VAL A 185 15.56 -8.66 9.93
CA VAL A 185 14.52 -9.13 9.02
C VAL A 185 13.94 -7.97 8.23
N VAL A 186 13.95 -8.08 6.91
CA VAL A 186 13.35 -7.11 5.98
C VAL A 186 12.15 -7.75 5.32
N LEU A 187 10.95 -7.25 5.61
CA LEU A 187 9.70 -7.69 5.02
C LEU A 187 8.80 -6.51 4.68
N ASP A 188 7.66 -6.78 4.07
CA ASP A 188 6.60 -5.79 3.90
C ASP A 188 5.28 -6.25 4.48
N LEU A 189 4.59 -5.31 5.13
CA LEU A 189 3.27 -5.47 5.71
C LEU A 189 2.27 -4.68 4.86
N ASN A 190 1.37 -5.38 4.19
CA ASN A 190 0.37 -4.79 3.30
C ASN A 190 -0.99 -5.48 3.49
N PRO A 191 -2.11 -4.88 3.02
CA PRO A 191 -3.45 -5.40 3.26
C PRO A 191 -3.72 -6.82 2.76
N LEU A 192 -2.84 -7.36 1.90
CA LEU A 192 -3.06 -8.62 1.17
C LEU A 192 -2.09 -9.72 1.59
N ASN A 193 -1.20 -9.45 2.55
CA ASN A 193 -0.24 -10.42 3.08
C ASN A 193 -0.14 -10.35 4.62
N LEU A 194 -1.17 -9.84 5.29
CA LEU A 194 -1.15 -9.59 6.73
C LEU A 194 -0.78 -10.85 7.49
N GLU A 195 -1.45 -11.97 7.25
CA GLU A 195 -1.26 -13.22 7.99
C GLU A 195 0.17 -13.76 7.83
N PHE A 196 0.71 -13.72 6.61
CA PHE A 196 2.08 -14.12 6.31
C PHE A 196 3.11 -13.23 7.04
N SER A 197 2.92 -11.92 6.99
CA SER A 197 3.82 -10.94 7.60
C SER A 197 3.77 -11.01 9.12
N ASN A 198 2.57 -11.23 9.67
CA ASN A 198 2.35 -11.32 11.11
C ASN A 198 3.03 -12.54 11.72
N GLU A 199 3.02 -13.68 11.04
CA GLU A 199 3.76 -14.86 11.50
C GLU A 199 5.25 -14.54 11.64
N ILE A 200 5.84 -13.89 10.63
CA ILE A 200 7.26 -13.50 10.64
C ILE A 200 7.51 -12.48 11.76
N ILE A 201 6.68 -11.44 11.85
CA ILE A 201 6.84 -10.38 12.84
C ILE A 201 6.77 -10.94 14.27
N ASN A 202 5.82 -11.85 14.54
CA ASN A 202 5.66 -12.47 15.86
C ASN A 202 6.79 -13.45 16.22
N SER A 203 7.53 -13.93 15.22
CA SER A 203 8.68 -14.82 15.38
C SER A 203 10.02 -14.09 15.50
N CYS A 204 10.02 -12.76 15.42
CA CYS A 204 11.23 -11.94 15.37
C CYS A 204 11.29 -10.92 16.53
N ASN A 205 12.50 -10.57 16.95
CA ASN A 205 12.69 -9.42 17.84
C ASN A 205 12.30 -8.14 17.10
N ARG A 206 11.32 -7.40 17.64
CA ARG A 206 10.76 -6.19 17.02
C ARG A 206 11.81 -5.18 16.54
N GLU A 207 12.84 -4.96 17.35
CA GLU A 207 13.95 -4.01 17.06
C GLU A 207 14.83 -4.44 15.88
N ASN A 208 14.71 -5.70 15.44
CA ASN A 208 15.42 -6.26 14.30
C ASN A 208 14.51 -6.37 13.06
N ILE A 209 13.34 -5.73 13.04
CA ILE A 209 12.41 -5.82 11.90
C ILE A 209 12.36 -4.50 11.14
N VAL A 210 12.77 -4.52 9.88
CA VAL A 210 12.45 -3.47 8.91
C VAL A 210 11.13 -3.84 8.24
N CYS A 211 10.07 -3.13 8.60
CA CYS A 211 8.70 -3.41 8.14
C CYS A 211 8.23 -2.36 7.14
N LEU A 212 8.40 -2.66 5.86
CA LEU A 212 8.03 -1.78 4.75
C LEU A 212 6.52 -1.83 4.50
N LYS A 213 5.95 -0.76 3.93
CA LYS A 213 4.51 -0.68 3.65
C LYS A 213 4.25 -0.08 2.26
N PRO A 214 3.08 -0.37 1.67
CA PRO A 214 2.76 0.02 0.30
C PRO A 214 2.43 1.49 0.10
N PHE A 215 1.86 2.19 1.09
CA PHE A 215 1.43 3.59 0.94
C PHE A 215 2.26 4.53 1.80
N LEU A 216 2.44 5.76 1.32
CA LEU A 216 3.41 6.71 1.87
C LEU A 216 3.24 6.92 3.38
N ASN A 217 2.02 7.09 3.86
CA ASN A 217 1.71 7.44 5.24
C ASN A 217 0.95 6.33 5.99
N SER A 218 1.04 5.06 5.57
CA SER A 218 0.37 3.97 6.30
C SER A 218 0.81 3.88 7.77
N THR A 219 2.08 4.20 8.07
CA THR A 219 2.56 4.29 9.45
C THR A 219 1.85 5.39 10.22
N GLY A 220 1.75 6.61 9.67
CA GLY A 220 1.07 7.71 10.36
C GLY A 220 -0.42 7.48 10.49
N ALA A 221 -1.06 6.95 9.46
CA ALA A 221 -2.48 6.64 9.47
C ALA A 221 -2.83 5.63 10.57
N SER A 222 -2.07 4.53 10.67
CA SER A 222 -2.29 3.51 11.70
C SER A 222 -1.94 3.99 13.12
N LEU A 223 -0.92 4.83 13.29
CA LEU A 223 -0.60 5.40 14.61
C LEU A 223 -1.64 6.41 15.11
N LEU A 224 -2.36 7.07 14.20
CA LEU A 224 -3.35 8.09 14.53
C LEU A 224 -4.80 7.55 14.55
N SER A 225 -5.04 6.37 13.98
CA SER A 225 -6.36 5.71 13.93
C SER A 225 -6.49 4.66 15.04
N GLY A 226 -7.72 4.38 15.48
CA GLY A 226 -7.96 3.56 16.67
C GLY A 226 -8.40 2.12 16.43
N GLU A 227 -8.93 1.79 15.25
CA GLU A 227 -9.50 0.46 14.96
C GLU A 227 -8.91 -0.16 13.70
N GLU A 228 -8.76 -1.48 13.73
CA GLU A 228 -8.20 -2.27 12.63
C GLU A 228 -9.24 -3.28 12.15
N LYS A 229 -9.49 -3.27 10.83
CA LYS A 229 -10.16 -4.34 10.09
C LYS A 229 -9.33 -4.63 8.85
N SER A 230 -9.26 -5.89 8.44
CA SER A 230 -8.68 -6.23 7.14
C SER A 230 -9.61 -5.77 6.01
N ILE A 231 -9.05 -5.60 4.81
CA ILE A 231 -9.87 -5.26 3.65
C ILE A 231 -10.88 -6.38 3.32
N TYR A 232 -10.50 -7.64 3.56
CA TYR A 232 -11.39 -8.79 3.36
C TYR A 232 -12.58 -8.76 4.34
N GLN A 233 -12.35 -8.42 5.61
CA GLN A 233 -13.42 -8.26 6.60
C GLN A 233 -14.39 -7.15 6.19
N ILE A 234 -13.89 -6.02 5.67
CA ILE A 234 -14.76 -4.95 5.15
C ILE A 234 -15.66 -5.48 4.03
N PHE A 235 -15.09 -6.22 3.07
CA PHE A 235 -15.89 -6.81 1.99
C PHE A 235 -16.90 -7.87 2.46
N GLU A 236 -16.55 -8.69 3.46
CA GLU A 236 -17.49 -9.62 4.07
C GLU A 236 -18.64 -8.89 4.76
N GLU A 237 -18.36 -7.84 5.54
CA GLU A 237 -19.38 -7.04 6.21
C GLU A 237 -20.30 -6.28 5.22
N ILE A 238 -19.80 -5.90 4.05
CA ILE A 238 -20.63 -5.35 2.96
C ILE A 238 -21.61 -6.41 2.43
N LYS A 239 -21.11 -7.62 2.12
CA LYS A 239 -21.95 -8.74 1.66
C LYS A 239 -23.00 -9.16 2.69
N GLU A 240 -22.63 -9.10 3.97
CA GLU A 240 -23.53 -9.38 5.10
C GLU A 240 -24.49 -8.20 5.42
N LYS A 241 -24.43 -7.09 4.66
CA LYS A 241 -25.22 -5.87 4.85
C LYS A 241 -25.02 -5.20 6.22
N LYS A 242 -23.89 -5.48 6.87
CA LYS A 242 -23.41 -4.79 8.09
C LYS A 242 -22.77 -3.46 7.76
N ILE A 243 -22.25 -3.29 6.54
CA ILE A 243 -21.82 -2.01 5.98
C ILE A 243 -22.74 -1.67 4.81
N LYS A 244 -23.37 -0.49 4.87
CA LYS A 244 -24.26 0.00 3.80
C LYS A 244 -23.74 1.27 3.13
N GLY A 245 -22.97 2.06 3.87
CA GLY A 245 -22.25 3.21 3.34
C GLY A 245 -20.75 3.01 3.46
N LEU A 246 -19.99 3.37 2.44
CA LEU A 246 -18.52 3.33 2.49
C LEU A 246 -17.93 4.67 2.03
N TYR A 247 -17.05 5.25 2.85
CA TYR A 247 -16.26 6.43 2.49
C TYR A 247 -14.81 5.99 2.34
N LEU A 248 -14.29 6.06 1.12
CA LEU A 248 -12.89 5.80 0.82
C LEU A 248 -12.11 7.11 0.68
N LEU A 249 -11.01 7.25 1.42
CA LEU A 249 -10.09 8.39 1.32
C LEU A 249 -8.76 7.94 0.71
N GLU A 250 -8.49 8.35 -0.53
CA GLU A 250 -7.28 8.02 -1.30
C GLU A 250 -6.91 6.52 -1.20
N SER A 251 -7.94 5.68 -1.25
CA SER A 251 -7.83 4.25 -0.98
C SER A 251 -8.67 3.46 -1.97
N ASP A 252 -7.98 2.83 -2.92
CA ASP A 252 -8.61 2.01 -3.94
C ASP A 252 -8.61 0.53 -3.49
N PRO A 253 -9.75 -0.03 -3.06
CA PRO A 253 -9.84 -1.45 -2.71
C PRO A 253 -9.66 -2.36 -3.93
N GLY A 254 -9.65 -1.78 -5.14
CA GLY A 254 -9.25 -2.42 -6.39
C GLY A 254 -7.91 -3.14 -6.30
N ILE A 255 -7.03 -2.84 -5.34
CA ILE A 255 -5.79 -3.58 -5.06
C ILE A 255 -6.00 -5.09 -4.83
N VAL A 256 -7.20 -5.51 -4.39
CA VAL A 256 -7.52 -6.91 -4.17
C VAL A 256 -7.57 -7.67 -5.52
N PRO A 257 -6.95 -8.85 -5.64
CA PRO A 257 -6.92 -9.62 -6.90
C PRO A 257 -8.28 -10.14 -7.38
N ASP A 258 -9.22 -10.33 -6.46
CA ASP A 258 -10.51 -10.95 -6.75
C ASP A 258 -11.54 -9.92 -7.22
N ASP A 259 -11.76 -9.85 -8.55
CA ASP A 259 -12.80 -8.98 -9.13
C ASP A 259 -14.22 -9.26 -8.60
N ALA A 260 -14.54 -10.50 -8.20
CA ALA A 260 -15.83 -10.83 -7.61
C ALA A 260 -15.97 -10.28 -6.18
N LEU A 261 -14.85 -10.07 -5.48
CA LEU A 261 -14.86 -9.33 -4.23
C LEU A 261 -15.09 -7.83 -4.49
N LEU A 262 -14.48 -7.28 -5.54
CA LEU A 262 -14.70 -5.89 -5.92
C LEU A 262 -16.16 -5.60 -6.27
N SER A 263 -16.88 -6.53 -6.89
CA SER A 263 -18.32 -6.40 -7.17
C SER A 263 -19.17 -6.20 -5.92
N ALA A 264 -18.69 -6.56 -4.73
CA ALA A 264 -19.41 -6.30 -3.49
C ALA A 264 -19.58 -4.79 -3.22
N LEU A 265 -18.76 -3.90 -3.80
CA LEU A 265 -19.03 -2.45 -3.65
C LEU A 265 -20.34 -2.03 -4.32
N ASP A 266 -20.86 -2.78 -5.31
CA ASP A 266 -22.14 -2.50 -5.96
C ASP A 266 -23.33 -2.84 -5.06
N GLU A 267 -23.08 -3.49 -3.92
CA GLU A 267 -24.07 -3.84 -2.91
C GLU A 267 -24.32 -2.76 -1.85
N LEU A 268 -23.51 -1.70 -1.86
CA LEU A 268 -23.63 -0.55 -0.97
C LEU A 268 -24.82 0.33 -1.38
N ASP A 269 -25.47 0.93 -0.39
CA ASP A 269 -26.47 1.98 -0.62
C ASP A 269 -25.80 3.29 -1.07
N VAL A 270 -24.57 3.53 -0.57
CA VAL A 270 -23.78 4.71 -0.90
C VAL A 270 -22.28 4.38 -0.88
N LEU A 271 -21.59 4.72 -1.97
CA LEU A 271 -20.14 4.78 -2.05
C LEU A 271 -19.69 6.24 -2.27
N ILE A 272 -18.93 6.78 -1.32
CA ILE A 272 -18.28 8.09 -1.40
C ILE A 272 -16.78 7.87 -1.56
N VAL A 273 -16.17 8.54 -2.55
CA VAL A 273 -14.72 8.47 -2.78
C VAL A 273 -14.14 9.87 -2.79
N GLN A 274 -13.17 10.12 -1.92
CA GLN A 274 -12.33 11.31 -1.97
C GLN A 274 -10.95 10.91 -2.49
N GLN A 275 -10.65 11.30 -3.72
CA GLN A 275 -9.42 10.90 -4.40
C GLN A 275 -9.03 11.90 -5.49
N SER A 276 -7.73 12.03 -5.70
CA SER A 276 -7.13 12.96 -6.64
C SER A 276 -7.12 12.45 -8.07
N ALA A 277 -7.01 11.13 -8.27
CA ALA A 277 -6.94 10.52 -9.59
C ALA A 277 -8.26 9.87 -10.01
N HIS A 278 -8.65 10.08 -11.27
CA HIS A 278 -9.76 9.37 -11.88
C HIS A 278 -9.37 7.91 -12.17
N ASN A 279 -10.24 6.97 -11.83
CA ASN A 279 -10.07 5.54 -12.09
C ASN A 279 -11.42 4.80 -12.07
N SER A 280 -11.39 3.48 -12.27
CA SER A 280 -12.60 2.63 -12.25
C SER A 280 -13.40 2.66 -10.95
N LEU A 281 -12.79 3.05 -9.83
CA LEU A 281 -13.51 3.25 -8.57
C LEU A 281 -14.30 4.58 -8.61
N SER A 282 -13.75 5.64 -9.21
CA SER A 282 -14.47 6.90 -9.43
C SER A 282 -15.75 6.67 -10.25
N ASP A 283 -15.67 5.84 -11.30
CA ASP A 283 -16.82 5.51 -12.17
C ASP A 283 -17.96 4.78 -11.43
N ARG A 284 -17.62 4.06 -10.36
CA ARG A 284 -18.57 3.25 -9.58
C ARG A 284 -19.18 4.00 -8.40
N ALA A 285 -18.58 5.12 -7.99
CA ALA A 285 -19.00 5.83 -6.79
C ALA A 285 -20.31 6.61 -7.02
N ASN A 286 -21.12 6.70 -5.97
CA ASN A 286 -22.26 7.62 -5.95
C ASN A 286 -21.78 9.07 -5.86
N ILE A 287 -20.68 9.31 -5.16
CA ILE A 287 -20.13 10.66 -4.98
C ILE A 287 -18.61 10.62 -5.13
N VAL A 288 -18.07 11.50 -5.98
CA VAL A 288 -16.63 11.71 -6.14
C VAL A 288 -16.28 13.11 -5.65
N LEU A 289 -15.34 13.18 -4.71
CA LEU A 289 -14.82 14.41 -4.13
C LEU A 289 -13.34 14.53 -4.51
N PRO A 290 -12.98 15.31 -5.54
CA PRO A 290 -11.59 15.45 -5.96
C PRO A 290 -10.80 16.29 -4.96
N ASN A 291 -9.63 15.80 -4.53
CA ASN A 291 -8.69 16.51 -3.66
C ASN A 291 -7.30 16.67 -4.31
N ASP A 292 -6.41 17.34 -3.59
CA ASP A 292 -4.98 17.39 -3.90
C ASP A 292 -4.40 15.99 -4.01
N ARG A 293 -3.42 15.79 -4.92
CA ARG A 293 -2.64 14.54 -4.90
C ARG A 293 -1.96 14.40 -3.54
N THR A 294 -1.80 13.16 -3.07
CA THR A 294 -1.10 12.88 -1.78
C THR A 294 0.21 13.62 -1.61
N PHE A 295 1.01 13.76 -2.67
CA PHE A 295 2.30 14.46 -2.64
C PHE A 295 2.21 15.97 -2.90
N GLU A 296 1.03 16.48 -3.20
CA GLU A 296 0.69 17.89 -3.33
C GLU A 296 -0.13 18.39 -2.14
N GLY A 297 -0.56 17.51 -1.24
CA GLY A 297 -1.20 17.85 0.02
C GLY A 297 -0.18 18.36 1.05
N LYS A 298 -0.56 19.40 1.80
CA LYS A 298 0.23 19.99 2.88
C LYS A 298 0.10 19.15 4.14
N GLY A 299 1.22 18.85 4.79
CA GLY A 299 1.19 18.24 6.12
C GLY A 299 2.33 17.29 6.41
N THR A 300 2.07 16.43 7.38
CA THR A 300 3.02 15.47 7.93
C THR A 300 2.75 14.08 7.35
N VAL A 301 3.80 13.34 7.00
CA VAL A 301 3.73 11.93 6.67
C VAL A 301 4.80 11.15 7.43
N LEU A 302 4.49 9.92 7.85
CA LEU A 302 5.42 9.02 8.50
C LEU A 302 5.79 7.86 7.58
N ASN A 303 7.09 7.71 7.35
CA ASN A 303 7.61 6.58 6.60
C ASN A 303 7.67 5.29 7.45
N PHE A 304 8.26 4.23 6.92
CA PHE A 304 8.29 2.91 7.55
C PHE A 304 9.06 2.85 8.87
N GLU A 305 10.07 3.71 9.03
CA GLU A 305 10.88 3.81 10.26
C GLU A 305 10.28 4.80 11.26
N GLY A 306 9.09 5.37 10.98
CA GLY A 306 8.44 6.36 11.83
C GLY A 306 9.01 7.78 11.67
N ARG A 307 9.89 8.03 10.71
CA ARG A 307 10.41 9.39 10.46
C ARG A 307 9.27 10.30 10.00
N ALA A 308 9.06 11.38 10.74
CA ALA A 308 8.17 12.46 10.34
C ALA A 308 8.83 13.24 9.18
N LEU A 309 8.09 13.36 8.08
CA LEU A 309 8.47 14.10 6.89
C LEU A 309 7.37 15.10 6.56
N GLU A 310 7.74 16.18 5.89
CA GLU A 310 6.81 17.25 5.57
C GLU A 310 6.62 17.38 4.05
N THR A 311 5.36 17.51 3.66
CA THR A 311 4.94 17.87 2.31
C THR A 311 4.42 19.31 2.30
N GLU A 312 4.99 20.13 1.43
CA GLU A 312 4.51 21.48 1.12
C GLU A 312 3.47 21.37 0.00
N GLY A 313 2.31 22.01 0.19
CA GLY A 313 1.16 21.69 -0.63
C GLY A 313 -0.08 22.54 -0.38
N GLY A 314 -1.19 22.11 -0.98
CA GLY A 314 -2.55 22.60 -0.72
C GLY A 314 -3.22 21.88 0.44
N THR A 315 -4.39 22.38 0.84
CA THR A 315 -5.20 21.82 1.93
C THR A 315 -6.58 21.37 1.44
N GLU A 316 -6.75 21.14 0.12
CA GLU A 316 -8.05 20.87 -0.52
C GLU A 316 -8.78 19.70 0.17
N GLY A 317 -8.07 18.61 0.47
CA GLY A 317 -8.66 17.44 1.12
C GLY A 317 -9.17 17.69 2.55
N ILE A 318 -8.48 18.55 3.31
CA ILE A 318 -8.91 18.97 4.66
C ILE A 318 -10.10 19.92 4.57
N GLU A 319 -10.07 20.84 3.60
CA GLU A 319 -11.13 21.81 3.35
C GLU A 319 -12.44 21.12 2.98
N ILE A 320 -12.41 20.12 2.09
CA ILE A 320 -13.57 19.29 1.74
C ILE A 320 -14.18 18.65 2.98
N ILE A 321 -13.37 18.01 3.83
CA ILE A 321 -13.86 17.37 5.06
C ILE A 321 -14.45 18.42 6.02
N SER A 322 -13.81 19.58 6.14
CA SER A 322 -14.30 20.69 6.97
C SER A 322 -15.65 21.22 6.47
N GLU A 323 -15.83 21.36 5.16
CA GLU A 323 -17.10 21.78 4.57
C GLU A 323 -18.21 20.73 4.72
N ILE A 324 -17.89 19.44 4.67
CA ILE A 324 -18.85 18.36 4.99
C ILE A 324 -19.31 18.48 6.45
N LEU A 325 -18.37 18.68 7.39
CA LEU A 325 -18.67 18.90 8.81
C LEU A 325 -19.58 20.12 9.00
N LYS A 326 -19.22 21.25 8.37
CA LYS A 326 -20.01 22.49 8.37
C LYS A 326 -21.43 22.25 7.87
N SER A 327 -21.56 21.59 6.73
CA SER A 327 -22.86 21.28 6.09
C SER A 327 -23.73 20.37 6.96
N GLY A 328 -23.10 19.49 7.75
CA GLY A 328 -23.76 18.66 8.75
C GLY A 328 -24.04 19.35 10.09
N GLY A 329 -23.76 20.64 10.22
CA GLY A 329 -23.90 21.41 11.46
C GLY A 329 -22.94 20.99 12.57
N LYS A 330 -21.77 20.46 12.22
CA LYS A 330 -20.70 20.03 13.12
C LYS A 330 -19.59 21.08 13.19
N GLU A 331 -18.72 20.95 14.19
CA GLU A 331 -17.56 21.81 14.35
C GLU A 331 -16.59 21.62 13.16
N GLU A 332 -16.22 22.74 12.54
CA GLU A 332 -15.26 22.78 11.43
C GLU A 332 -13.85 22.41 11.91
N THR A 333 -13.01 21.99 10.98
CA THR A 333 -11.60 21.74 11.25
C THR A 333 -10.70 22.59 10.37
N SER A 334 -9.45 22.78 10.79
CA SER A 334 -8.48 23.60 10.08
C SER A 334 -7.13 22.92 10.09
N TYR A 335 -6.30 23.20 9.09
CA TYR A 335 -4.96 22.66 9.03
C TYR A 335 -4.16 22.95 10.32
N ASP A 336 -4.16 24.19 10.81
CA ASP A 336 -3.36 24.58 11.98
C ASP A 336 -3.76 23.82 13.25
N SER A 337 -5.07 23.66 13.48
CA SER A 337 -5.57 22.92 14.65
C SER A 337 -5.28 21.42 14.54
N LEU A 338 -5.41 20.83 13.35
CA LEU A 338 -5.06 19.43 13.09
C LEU A 338 -3.56 19.19 13.23
N HIS A 339 -2.73 20.09 12.69
CA HIS A 339 -1.28 19.97 12.72
C HIS A 339 -0.76 20.01 14.16
N ALA A 340 -1.26 20.92 15.00
CA ALA A 340 -0.93 20.96 16.42
C ALA A 340 -1.30 19.64 17.14
N GLU A 341 -2.46 19.06 16.81
CA GLU A 341 -2.88 17.77 17.36
C GLU A 341 -2.00 16.60 16.87
N VAL A 342 -1.61 16.61 15.59
CA VAL A 342 -0.68 15.62 15.02
C VAL A 342 0.66 15.66 15.75
N LEU A 343 1.29 16.82 15.89
CA LEU A 343 2.55 16.97 16.61
C LEU A 343 2.42 16.46 18.05
N SER A 344 1.33 16.82 18.75
CA SER A 344 1.04 16.33 20.10
C SER A 344 0.89 14.81 20.16
N LYS A 345 0.16 14.19 19.23
CA LYS A 345 -0.04 12.72 19.18
C LYS A 345 1.24 11.97 18.84
N LEU A 346 2.11 12.57 18.04
CA LEU A 346 3.42 12.02 17.70
C LEU A 346 4.48 12.25 18.78
N GLY A 347 4.18 13.06 19.81
CA GLY A 347 5.11 13.37 20.89
C GLY A 347 6.28 14.25 20.46
N ILE A 348 6.10 15.08 19.43
CA ILE A 348 7.13 15.99 18.89
C ILE A 348 6.63 17.43 18.93
N THR A 349 7.54 18.40 18.97
CA THR A 349 7.21 19.84 18.94
C THR A 349 7.36 20.46 17.57
N GLU A 350 8.22 19.88 16.72
CA GLU A 350 8.48 20.32 15.35
C GLU A 350 8.91 19.11 14.50
N ILE A 351 8.82 19.25 13.18
CA ILE A 351 9.26 18.23 12.24
C ILE A 351 10.74 18.43 11.96
N ASP A 352 11.59 17.57 12.52
CA ASP A 352 12.97 17.39 12.07
C ASP A 352 13.09 16.08 11.28
N GLU A 353 13.21 16.19 9.96
CA GLU A 353 13.32 15.04 9.07
C GLU A 353 14.59 14.22 9.29
N TYR A 354 15.59 14.70 10.03
CA TYR A 354 16.80 13.93 10.34
C TYR A 354 16.67 13.12 11.62
N VAL A 355 15.67 13.39 12.45
CA VAL A 355 15.37 12.66 13.67
C VAL A 355 14.27 11.62 13.40
N VAL A 356 14.42 10.44 14.00
CA VAL A 356 13.38 9.41 14.01
C VAL A 356 12.82 9.35 15.42
N PRO A 357 11.56 9.77 15.64
CA PRO A 357 10.94 9.66 16.96
C PRO A 357 10.77 8.20 17.37
N GLU A 358 10.70 7.95 18.67
CA GLU A 358 10.44 6.61 19.20
C GLU A 358 8.94 6.35 19.32
N TYR A 359 8.51 5.18 18.85
CA TYR A 359 7.12 4.76 18.90
C TYR A 359 7.01 3.36 19.50
N ASN A 360 6.05 3.19 20.41
CA ASN A 360 5.75 1.89 21.03
C ASN A 360 4.31 1.44 20.76
N PRO A 361 3.86 1.32 19.49
CA PRO A 361 2.49 0.94 19.21
C PRO A 361 2.27 -0.53 19.57
N VAL A 362 1.10 -0.80 20.15
CA VAL A 362 0.65 -2.16 20.43
C VAL A 362 0.41 -2.87 19.10
N TYR A 363 1.14 -3.96 18.87
CA TYR A 363 1.02 -4.78 17.67
C TYR A 363 0.54 -6.17 18.07
N LYS A 364 -0.71 -6.53 17.73
CA LYS A 364 -1.29 -7.85 18.03
C LYS A 364 -2.22 -8.35 16.92
N PRO A 365 -1.72 -8.58 15.70
CA PRO A 365 -2.59 -9.03 14.62
C PRO A 365 -2.66 -10.56 14.53
N GLU A 366 -3.66 -11.04 13.78
CA GLU A 366 -3.94 -12.46 13.53
C GLU A 366 -2.87 -13.14 12.67
N THR A 367 -2.69 -14.46 12.83
CA THR A 367 -1.57 -15.23 12.25
C THR A 367 -1.98 -16.46 11.45
N GLU A 368 -3.27 -16.66 11.14
CA GLU A 368 -3.66 -17.87 10.41
C GLU A 368 -3.27 -17.78 8.93
N ILE A 369 -2.14 -18.40 8.59
CA ILE A 369 -1.65 -18.43 7.21
C ILE A 369 -2.56 -19.28 6.33
N LYS A 370 -3.02 -18.68 5.23
CA LYS A 370 -3.76 -19.38 4.16
C LYS A 370 -2.92 -20.50 3.56
N LYS A 371 -3.54 -21.67 3.38
CA LYS A 371 -2.94 -22.81 2.67
C LYS A 371 -3.31 -22.76 1.20
N TYR A 372 -2.34 -23.10 0.35
CA TYR A 372 -2.52 -23.12 -1.10
C TYR A 372 -2.35 -24.54 -1.64
N GLU A 373 -3.23 -24.95 -2.54
CA GLU A 373 -3.16 -26.23 -3.25
C GLU A 373 -2.78 -26.00 -4.72
N GLY A 374 -2.55 -27.10 -5.46
CA GLY A 374 -2.24 -27.05 -6.88
C GLY A 374 -0.76 -27.28 -7.21
N LYS A 375 -0.48 -27.53 -8.49
CA LYS A 375 0.87 -27.86 -8.99
C LYS A 375 1.65 -26.64 -9.46
N ALA A 376 0.96 -25.59 -9.87
CA ALA A 376 1.56 -24.33 -10.31
C ALA A 376 0.74 -23.15 -9.82
N HIS A 377 1.40 -22.00 -9.64
CA HIS A 377 0.81 -20.81 -9.03
C HIS A 377 1.18 -19.56 -9.79
N LEU A 378 0.19 -18.71 -10.02
CA LEU A 378 0.34 -17.30 -10.37
C LEU A 378 0.49 -16.50 -9.07
N ILE A 379 1.55 -15.72 -8.95
CA ILE A 379 1.86 -14.93 -7.75
C ILE A 379 2.02 -13.47 -8.15
N TYR A 380 1.30 -12.59 -7.47
CA TYR A 380 1.44 -11.16 -7.67
C TYR A 380 2.68 -10.62 -6.97
N VAL A 381 3.46 -9.87 -7.74
CA VAL A 381 4.60 -9.10 -7.24
C VAL A 381 4.16 -7.64 -7.20
N TYR A 382 3.62 -7.23 -6.06
CA TYR A 382 3.20 -5.86 -5.88
C TYR A 382 4.42 -4.92 -5.94
N THR A 383 4.22 -3.79 -6.62
CA THR A 383 5.21 -2.73 -6.80
C THR A 383 4.54 -1.39 -6.54
N PRO A 384 5.30 -0.30 -6.36
CA PRO A 384 4.74 1.05 -6.28
C PRO A 384 3.72 1.36 -7.39
N PHE A 385 3.96 0.85 -8.60
CA PHE A 385 3.03 1.01 -9.72
C PHE A 385 1.71 0.26 -9.46
N MET A 386 1.77 -1.02 -9.08
CA MET A 386 0.58 -1.83 -8.83
C MET A 386 -0.27 -1.31 -7.67
N TRP A 387 0.37 -0.80 -6.60
CA TRP A 387 -0.34 -0.17 -5.46
C TRP A 387 -1.08 1.10 -5.84
N ASN A 388 -0.64 1.79 -6.89
CA ASN A 388 -1.27 3.01 -7.41
C ASN A 388 -2.02 2.74 -8.71
N ASN A 389 -2.46 1.49 -8.93
CA ASN A 389 -3.22 1.03 -10.11
C ASN A 389 -2.59 1.40 -11.47
N MET A 390 -1.27 1.49 -11.53
CA MET A 390 -0.51 1.75 -12.74
C MET A 390 0.18 0.49 -13.26
N ILE A 391 0.22 0.33 -14.59
CA ILE A 391 0.96 -0.76 -15.23
C ILE A 391 2.40 -0.31 -15.49
N ASP A 392 3.34 -0.99 -14.83
CA ASP A 392 4.78 -0.85 -15.07
C ASP A 392 5.20 -1.65 -16.31
N ARG A 393 4.83 -2.93 -16.28
CA ARG A 393 5.26 -4.04 -17.14
C ARG A 393 4.01 -4.84 -17.47
N ASP A 394 3.80 -5.10 -18.75
CA ASP A 394 2.63 -5.80 -19.28
C ASP A 394 2.93 -7.28 -19.59
N PHE A 395 3.84 -7.89 -18.82
CA PHE A 395 4.25 -9.29 -18.97
C PHE A 395 4.46 -9.97 -17.61
N VAL A 396 4.28 -11.29 -17.59
CA VAL A 396 4.64 -12.16 -16.45
C VAL A 396 6.07 -12.67 -16.57
N GLU A 397 6.69 -13.06 -15.46
CA GLU A 397 8.00 -13.75 -15.46
C GLU A 397 7.79 -15.27 -15.30
N ILE A 398 8.45 -16.04 -16.17
CA ILE A 398 8.44 -17.51 -16.15
C ILE A 398 9.85 -18.08 -16.26
N SER A 399 10.01 -19.34 -15.88
CA SER A 399 11.30 -20.02 -16.01
C SER A 399 11.62 -20.42 -17.47
N PRO A 400 12.91 -20.66 -17.80
CA PRO A 400 13.30 -21.27 -19.07
C PRO A 400 12.76 -22.70 -19.22
N GLY A 401 12.65 -23.46 -18.13
CA GLY A 401 12.16 -24.84 -18.12
C GLY A 401 10.69 -24.92 -18.53
N LEU A 402 9.86 -24.07 -17.95
CA LEU A 402 8.44 -23.93 -18.27
C LEU A 402 8.24 -23.47 -19.72
N ALA A 403 8.99 -22.45 -20.16
CA ALA A 403 8.92 -21.99 -21.54
C ALA A 403 9.25 -23.12 -22.54
N LYS A 404 10.24 -23.96 -22.22
CA LYS A 404 10.60 -25.12 -23.03
C LYS A 404 9.54 -26.22 -22.98
N SER A 405 8.97 -26.53 -21.81
CA SER A 405 7.95 -27.59 -21.68
C SER A 405 6.66 -27.26 -22.43
N LEU A 406 6.31 -25.98 -22.51
CA LEU A 406 5.14 -25.48 -23.24
C LEU A 406 5.45 -25.10 -24.70
N ASN A 407 6.69 -25.32 -25.16
CA ASN A 407 7.16 -24.94 -26.49
C ASN A 407 6.83 -23.48 -26.87
N LEU A 408 7.07 -22.56 -25.93
CA LEU A 408 6.80 -21.14 -26.11
C LEU A 408 7.89 -20.47 -26.95
N HIS A 409 7.46 -19.63 -27.89
CA HIS A 409 8.32 -18.82 -28.76
C HIS A 409 7.82 -17.37 -28.78
N LYS A 410 8.59 -16.46 -29.40
CA LYS A 410 8.42 -14.99 -29.32
C LYS A 410 6.99 -14.48 -29.59
N ASP A 411 6.26 -15.14 -30.48
CA ASP A 411 4.92 -14.70 -30.91
C ASP A 411 3.76 -15.42 -30.19
N ARG A 412 4.07 -16.35 -29.27
CA ARG A 412 3.06 -17.01 -28.44
C ARG A 412 2.87 -16.26 -27.12
N LEU A 413 1.64 -16.30 -26.62
CA LEU A 413 1.32 -15.89 -25.26
C LEU A 413 1.38 -17.11 -24.34
N LEU A 414 1.61 -16.87 -23.05
CA LEU A 414 1.45 -17.88 -22.02
C LEU A 414 -0.05 -18.01 -21.74
N GLU A 415 -0.59 -19.21 -21.96
CA GLU A 415 -1.98 -19.53 -21.63
C GLU A 415 -2.06 -20.21 -20.27
N MET A 416 -2.90 -19.65 -19.40
CA MET A 416 -3.12 -20.14 -18.04
C MET A 416 -4.62 -20.22 -17.78
N THR A 417 -5.02 -21.19 -16.96
CA THR A 417 -6.40 -21.35 -16.48
C THR A 417 -6.42 -21.43 -14.96
N SER A 418 -7.41 -20.81 -14.34
CA SER A 418 -7.75 -20.97 -12.93
C SER A 418 -9.23 -21.37 -12.79
N SER A 419 -9.73 -21.46 -11.57
CA SER A 419 -11.17 -21.63 -11.32
C SER A 419 -12.06 -20.51 -11.87
N LYS A 420 -11.48 -19.35 -12.22
CA LYS A 420 -12.20 -18.19 -12.79
C LYS A 420 -12.22 -18.13 -14.31
N GLY A 421 -11.45 -18.98 -15.00
CA GLY A 421 -11.37 -19.00 -16.46
C GLY A 421 -9.93 -18.99 -16.96
N SER A 422 -9.74 -18.56 -18.20
CA SER A 422 -8.42 -18.56 -18.86
C SER A 422 -7.95 -17.16 -19.24
N ALA A 423 -6.64 -16.96 -19.23
CA ALA A 423 -5.98 -15.76 -19.74
C ALA A 423 -4.78 -16.14 -20.60
N ALA A 424 -4.52 -15.31 -21.61
CA ALA A 424 -3.32 -15.37 -22.44
C ALA A 424 -2.52 -14.08 -22.22
N VAL A 425 -1.26 -14.21 -21.82
CA VAL A 425 -0.44 -13.06 -21.39
C VAL A 425 0.97 -13.10 -21.97
N LYS A 426 1.57 -11.92 -22.20
CA LYS A 426 2.97 -11.83 -22.59
C LYS A 426 3.86 -12.32 -21.45
N TYR A 427 5.00 -12.90 -21.77
CA TYR A 427 5.93 -13.41 -20.78
C TYR A 427 7.36 -12.94 -21.03
N LYS A 428 8.16 -12.98 -19.97
CA LYS A 428 9.61 -12.83 -19.98
C LYS A 428 10.26 -14.02 -19.32
N ILE A 429 11.24 -14.61 -19.99
CA ILE A 429 12.00 -15.74 -19.47
C ILE A 429 13.03 -15.23 -18.45
N VAL A 430 12.97 -15.75 -17.22
CA VAL A 430 13.84 -15.37 -16.10
C VAL A 430 14.36 -16.65 -15.42
N ALA A 431 15.67 -16.88 -15.51
CA ALA A 431 16.31 -18.12 -15.06
C ALA A 431 16.21 -18.39 -13.54
N THR A 432 15.89 -17.37 -12.74
CA THR A 432 15.78 -17.51 -11.28
C THR A 432 14.38 -17.89 -10.80
N VAL A 433 13.38 -17.89 -11.69
CA VAL A 433 11.99 -18.28 -11.40
C VAL A 433 11.87 -19.81 -11.50
N PRO A 434 11.21 -20.49 -10.55
CA PRO A 434 10.89 -21.92 -10.63
C PRO A 434 9.89 -22.28 -11.73
N ASP A 435 9.92 -23.53 -12.20
CA ASP A 435 9.05 -24.02 -13.28
C ASP A 435 7.55 -24.02 -12.91
N ASN A 436 7.22 -24.06 -11.63
CA ASN A 436 5.85 -24.07 -11.12
C ASN A 436 5.34 -22.68 -10.69
N ILE A 437 6.11 -21.60 -10.90
CA ILE A 437 5.74 -20.25 -10.48
C ILE A 437 5.66 -19.33 -11.69
N VAL A 438 4.59 -18.53 -11.74
CA VAL A 438 4.43 -17.40 -12.65
C VAL A 438 4.34 -16.13 -11.82
N LEU A 439 5.27 -15.19 -12.01
CA LEU A 439 5.24 -13.91 -11.28
C LEU A 439 4.57 -12.83 -12.13
N SER A 440 3.56 -12.16 -11.60
CA SER A 440 2.87 -11.08 -12.31
C SER A 440 3.03 -9.73 -11.61
N PRO A 441 3.53 -8.70 -12.30
CA PRO A 441 3.56 -7.32 -11.80
C PRO A 441 2.27 -6.54 -12.12
N MET A 442 1.22 -7.24 -12.59
CA MET A 442 -0.07 -6.67 -13.00
C MET A 442 -1.22 -7.62 -12.63
N LYS A 443 -2.42 -7.06 -12.50
CA LYS A 443 -3.63 -7.87 -12.27
C LYS A 443 -4.01 -8.65 -13.53
N LEU A 444 -4.55 -9.85 -13.33
CA LEU A 444 -5.03 -10.74 -14.37
C LEU A 444 -6.44 -11.24 -14.00
N PRO A 445 -7.38 -11.31 -14.94
CA PRO A 445 -8.80 -11.61 -14.66
C PRO A 445 -9.03 -13.04 -14.11
N ILE A 446 -8.03 -13.91 -14.24
CA ILE A 446 -8.08 -15.28 -13.71
C ILE A 446 -7.73 -15.36 -12.22
N SER A 447 -7.46 -14.25 -11.54
CA SER A 447 -6.86 -14.29 -10.20
C SER A 447 -7.92 -14.41 -9.11
N THR A 448 -7.71 -15.33 -8.17
CA THR A 448 -8.59 -15.57 -7.02
C THR A 448 -8.05 -14.97 -5.74
N ASP A 449 -6.73 -14.84 -5.65
CA ASP A 449 -6.02 -14.21 -4.53
C ASP A 449 -4.61 -13.79 -4.99
N VAL A 450 -3.79 -13.25 -4.09
CA VAL A 450 -2.38 -12.86 -4.35
C VAL A 450 -1.59 -14.05 -4.89
N ILE A 451 -1.93 -15.25 -4.42
CA ILE A 451 -1.47 -16.53 -4.92
C ILE A 451 -2.68 -17.26 -5.49
N THR A 452 -2.66 -17.47 -6.79
CA THR A 452 -3.75 -18.14 -7.53
C THR A 452 -3.24 -19.47 -8.08
N PRO A 453 -3.84 -20.62 -7.70
CA PRO A 453 -3.56 -21.90 -8.36
C PRO A 453 -3.92 -21.84 -9.84
N ILE A 454 -3.02 -22.32 -10.70
CA ILE A 454 -3.20 -22.30 -12.16
C ILE A 454 -2.81 -23.63 -12.80
N GLU A 455 -3.35 -23.84 -13.99
CA GLU A 455 -2.94 -24.88 -14.94
C GLU A 455 -2.49 -24.24 -16.26
N PHE A 456 -1.46 -24.82 -16.87
CA PHE A 456 -0.99 -24.43 -18.19
C PHE A 456 -1.75 -25.21 -19.27
N LYS A 457 -2.04 -24.56 -20.40
CA LYS A 457 -2.65 -25.19 -21.57
C LYS A 457 -1.63 -25.62 -22.61
#